data_AF-A0A4S4MY80-F1
#
_entry.id   AF-A0A4S4MY80-F1
#
_cell.length_a   1.000
_cell.length_b   1.000
_cell.length_c   1.000
_cell.angle_alpha   90.00
_cell.angle_beta   90.00
_cell.angle_gamma   90.00
#
_symmetry.space_group_name_H-M   'P 1'
#
loop_
_entity.id
_entity.type
_entity.pdbx_description
1 polymer ?
#
loop_
_entity_poly.entity_id
_entity_poly.type
_entity_poly.pdbx_seq_one_letter_code
_entity_poly.pdbx_strand_id
1 'polypeptide(L)'
;MTEDLATAAEHLTAAKMFSLASCVMLFYDIAITFGDEVEKIWKQRFTGATVLWCLVRDELVLRYIIVIVSFHSSWPKSVCNRYVLYPEILKIFTACVIGVIFILRLYSIYAKNVGVLVFFTLMLLGELGTKIWAFTDGTMLQLPPGTP
;
A
#
# COMPACT_ATOMS: atom_id res chain seq x y z
N MET A 1 -25.52 1.70 -22.04
CA MET A 1 -24.46 0.75 -22.44
C MET A 1 -23.24 1.46 -23.04
N THR A 2 -23.37 2.30 -24.07
CA THR A 2 -22.23 3.09 -24.59
C THR A 2 -21.80 4.22 -23.64
N GLU A 3 -22.75 4.87 -22.95
CA GLU A 3 -22.44 5.86 -21.91
C GLU A 3 -21.69 5.24 -20.73
N ASP A 4 -22.15 4.08 -20.22
CA ASP A 4 -21.49 3.38 -19.11
C ASP A 4 -20.04 2.99 -19.43
N LEU A 5 -19.77 2.62 -20.69
CA LEU A 5 -18.43 2.29 -21.18
C LEU A 5 -17.53 3.53 -21.30
N ALA A 6 -18.07 4.66 -21.76
CA ALA A 6 -17.33 5.91 -21.84
C ALA A 6 -16.93 6.42 -20.45
N THR A 7 -17.86 6.37 -19.49
CA THR A 7 -17.60 6.72 -18.09
C THR A 7 -16.55 5.80 -17.45
N ALA A 8 -16.63 4.48 -17.71
CA ALA A 8 -15.62 3.54 -17.23
C ALA A 8 -14.22 3.83 -17.80
N ALA A 9 -14.12 4.15 -19.10
CA ALA A 9 -12.85 4.50 -19.74
C ALA A 9 -12.23 5.80 -19.17
N GLU A 10 -13.06 6.80 -18.88
CA GLU A 10 -12.59 8.02 -18.20
C GLU A 10 -12.07 7.73 -16.78
N HIS A 11 -12.81 6.97 -15.98
CA HIS A 11 -12.38 6.59 -14.63
C HIS A 11 -11.06 5.82 -14.64
N LEU A 12 -10.89 4.91 -15.60
CA LEU A 12 -9.64 4.18 -15.76
C LEU A 12 -8.49 5.15 -16.06
N THR A 13 -8.65 6.04 -17.05
CA THR A 13 -7.61 6.99 -17.45
C THR A 13 -7.24 7.94 -16.31
N ALA A 14 -8.23 8.45 -15.58
CA ALA A 14 -8.04 9.26 -14.39
C ALA A 14 -7.24 8.50 -13.31
N ALA A 15 -7.54 7.21 -13.08
CA ALA A 15 -6.80 6.38 -12.14
C ALA A 15 -5.34 6.15 -12.56
N LYS A 16 -5.06 6.01 -13.88
CA LYS A 16 -3.67 5.91 -14.39
C LYS A 16 -2.89 7.19 -14.06
N MET A 17 -3.47 8.34 -14.38
CA MET A 17 -2.81 9.65 -14.15
C MET A 17 -2.64 9.96 -12.66
N PHE A 18 -3.64 9.65 -11.84
CA PHE A 18 -3.56 9.84 -10.40
C PHE A 18 -2.47 8.96 -9.75
N SER A 19 -2.34 7.72 -10.22
CA SER A 19 -1.31 6.79 -9.73
C SER A 19 0.09 7.29 -10.09
N LEU A 20 0.27 7.86 -11.30
CA LEU A 20 1.52 8.49 -11.72
C LEU A 20 1.81 9.76 -10.91
N ALA A 21 0.84 10.64 -10.70
CA ALA A 21 1.03 11.83 -9.86
C ALA A 21 1.42 11.46 -8.42
N SER A 22 0.71 10.49 -7.83
CA SER A 22 0.96 10.00 -6.47
C SER A 22 2.39 9.47 -6.32
N CYS A 23 2.94 8.85 -7.35
CA CYS A 23 4.28 8.32 -7.23
C CYS A 23 5.41 9.32 -7.42
N VAL A 24 5.21 10.34 -8.26
CA VAL A 24 6.18 11.44 -8.36
C VAL A 24 6.26 12.12 -7.00
N MET A 25 5.12 12.33 -6.35
CA MET A 25 5.06 12.88 -5.00
C MET A 25 5.77 11.98 -3.98
N LEU A 26 5.57 10.66 -4.05
CA LEU A 26 6.21 9.71 -3.13
C LEU A 26 7.73 9.67 -3.31
N PHE A 27 8.24 9.70 -4.55
CA PHE A 27 9.67 9.80 -4.78
C PHE A 27 10.25 11.13 -4.30
N TYR A 28 9.51 12.21 -4.48
CA TYR A 28 9.91 13.51 -4.00
C TYR A 28 10.07 13.50 -2.47
N ASP A 29 9.11 12.89 -1.76
CA ASP A 29 9.16 12.74 -0.30
C ASP A 29 10.33 11.86 0.14
N ILE A 30 10.59 10.74 -0.55
CA ILE A 30 11.75 9.89 -0.28
C ILE A 30 13.08 10.63 -0.52
N ALA A 31 13.16 11.43 -1.59
CA ALA A 31 14.37 12.16 -1.94
C ALA A 31 14.72 13.23 -0.91
N ILE A 32 13.71 13.94 -0.38
CA ILE A 32 13.94 14.97 0.63
C ILE A 32 14.27 14.39 2.00
N THR A 33 13.70 13.24 2.39
CA THR A 33 14.01 12.60 3.67
C THR A 33 15.30 11.79 3.66
N PHE A 34 15.80 11.41 2.48
CA PHE A 34 17.02 10.58 2.37
C PHE A 34 18.24 11.16 3.09
N GLY A 35 18.44 12.48 3.02
CA GLY A 35 19.56 13.14 3.69
C GLY A 35 19.55 12.93 5.21
N ASP A 36 18.38 13.10 5.82
CA ASP A 36 18.17 12.93 7.26
C ASP A 36 18.28 11.47 7.71
N GLU A 37 17.87 10.53 6.85
CA GLU A 37 17.86 9.10 7.14
C GLU A 37 19.27 8.50 7.14
N VAL A 38 20.13 8.92 6.22
CA VAL A 38 21.52 8.45 6.18
C VAL A 38 22.24 8.86 7.47
N GLU A 39 21.97 10.05 7.98
CA GLU A 39 22.61 10.53 9.20
C GLU A 39 22.03 9.93 10.48
N LYS A 40 20.70 9.78 10.57
CA LYS A 40 20.03 9.34 11.81
C LYS A 40 19.87 7.83 11.92
N ILE A 41 19.73 7.12 10.81
CA ILE A 41 19.39 5.68 10.81
C ILE A 41 20.61 4.84 10.44
N TRP A 42 21.33 5.20 9.37
CA TRP A 42 22.45 4.40 8.88
C TRP A 42 23.73 4.57 9.71
N LYS A 43 23.90 5.70 10.41
CA LYS A 43 25.03 5.92 11.33
C LYS A 43 24.76 5.50 12.78
N GLN A 44 23.52 5.15 13.15
CA GLN A 44 23.18 4.70 14.51
C GLN A 44 23.18 3.16 14.63
N ARG A 45 23.18 2.66 15.88
CA ARG A 45 23.10 1.22 16.15
C ARG A 45 21.75 0.66 15.68
N PHE A 46 21.79 -0.39 14.87
CA PHE A 46 20.60 -1.12 14.40
C PHE A 46 19.74 -1.56 15.58
N THR A 47 18.59 -0.90 15.72
CA THR A 47 17.59 -1.24 16.75
C THR A 47 16.37 -1.85 16.04
N GLY A 48 15.49 -2.57 16.74
CA GLY A 48 14.27 -3.14 16.13
C GLY A 48 13.37 -2.11 15.43
N ALA A 49 13.45 -0.84 15.85
CA ALA A 49 12.80 0.29 15.17
C ALA A 49 13.36 0.56 13.76
N THR A 50 14.66 0.33 13.53
CA THR A 50 15.31 0.44 12.22
C THR A 50 14.79 -0.62 11.24
N VAL A 51 14.56 -1.85 11.72
CA VAL A 51 14.02 -2.96 10.89
C VAL A 51 12.55 -2.69 10.53
N LEU A 52 11.75 -2.26 11.50
CA LEU A 52 10.36 -1.87 11.26
C LEU A 52 10.25 -0.70 10.27
N TRP A 53 11.18 0.24 10.35
CA TRP A 53 11.25 1.37 9.44
C TRP A 53 11.69 0.97 8.02
N CYS A 54 12.70 0.08 7.90
CA CYS A 54 13.08 -0.51 6.61
C CYS A 54 11.91 -1.26 5.97
N LEU A 55 11.19 -2.08 6.73
CA LEU A 55 10.03 -2.82 6.23
C LEU A 55 8.93 -1.89 5.67
N VAL A 56 8.67 -0.75 6.33
CA VAL A 56 7.70 0.22 5.81
C VAL A 56 8.21 0.91 4.53
N ARG A 57 9.51 1.16 4.44
CA ARG A 57 10.12 1.87 3.31
C ARG A 57 10.32 0.99 2.07
N ASP A 58 10.90 -0.19 2.23
CA ASP A 58 11.17 -1.12 1.12
C ASP A 58 9.85 -1.57 0.46
N GLU A 59 8.79 -1.70 1.24
CA GLU A 59 7.44 -2.00 0.76
C GLU A 59 6.84 -0.89 -0.12
N LEU A 60 7.14 0.39 0.17
CA LEU A 60 6.70 1.52 -0.66
C LEU A 60 7.43 1.54 -2.01
N VAL A 61 8.74 1.27 -2.00
CA VAL A 61 9.54 1.16 -3.23
C VAL A 61 9.06 -0.02 -4.07
N LEU A 62 8.81 -1.17 -3.46
CA LEU A 62 8.37 -2.38 -4.15
C LEU A 62 6.96 -2.23 -4.73
N ARG A 63 6.03 -1.64 -3.98
CA ARG A 63 4.68 -1.29 -4.49
C ARG A 63 4.78 -0.40 -5.71
N TYR A 64 5.70 0.55 -5.69
CA TYR A 64 5.80 1.53 -6.75
C TYR A 64 6.44 0.98 -8.04
N ILE A 65 7.47 0.13 -7.94
CA ILE A 65 8.02 -0.61 -9.09
C ILE A 65 6.90 -1.36 -9.83
N ILE A 66 5.97 -1.95 -9.09
CA ILE A 66 4.86 -2.74 -9.63
C ILE A 66 3.83 -1.88 -10.34
N VAL A 67 3.59 -0.67 -9.84
CA VAL A 67 2.71 0.31 -10.49
C VAL A 67 3.31 0.74 -11.83
N ILE A 68 4.61 1.08 -11.88
CA ILE A 68 5.27 1.43 -13.15
C ILE A 68 5.23 0.27 -14.15
N VAL A 69 5.57 -0.94 -13.70
CA VAL A 69 5.60 -2.14 -14.55
C VAL A 69 4.19 -2.51 -15.06
N SER A 70 3.14 -2.25 -14.27
CA SER A 70 1.76 -2.44 -14.73
C SER A 70 1.36 -1.46 -15.82
N PHE A 71 1.92 -0.24 -15.83
CA PHE A 71 1.56 0.78 -16.82
C PHE A 71 2.39 0.73 -18.10
N HIS A 72 3.62 0.23 -18.05
CA HIS A 72 4.56 0.36 -19.19
C HIS A 72 4.72 -0.92 -20.03
N SER A 73 4.20 -2.07 -19.59
CA SER A 73 4.42 -3.36 -20.26
C SER A 73 3.12 -3.98 -20.77
N SER A 74 3.13 -4.40 -22.04
CA SER A 74 2.02 -5.13 -22.68
C SER A 74 2.08 -6.61 -22.26
N TRP A 75 1.52 -6.91 -21.09
CA TRP A 75 1.52 -8.26 -20.53
C TRP A 75 0.36 -9.11 -21.07
N PRO A 76 0.54 -10.45 -21.18
CA PRO A 76 -0.58 -11.36 -21.42
C PRO A 76 -1.59 -11.31 -20.25
N LYS A 77 -2.89 -11.48 -20.56
CA LYS A 77 -4.00 -11.37 -19.59
C LYS A 77 -3.81 -12.20 -18.31
N SER A 78 -3.18 -13.37 -18.40
CA SER A 78 -2.91 -14.24 -17.25
C SER A 78 -1.94 -13.63 -16.24
N VAL A 79 -0.98 -12.83 -16.71
CA VAL A 79 0.00 -12.15 -15.86
C VAL A 79 -0.62 -10.87 -15.30
N CYS A 80 -1.34 -10.10 -16.12
CA CYS A 80 -2.07 -8.91 -15.68
C CYS A 80 -2.96 -9.19 -14.45
N ASN A 81 -3.66 -10.33 -14.44
CA ASN A 81 -4.51 -10.74 -13.33
C ASN A 81 -3.75 -10.96 -12.00
N ARG A 82 -2.54 -11.55 -12.05
CA ARG A 82 -1.74 -11.72 -10.82
C ARG A 82 -1.16 -10.40 -10.34
N TYR A 83 -0.77 -9.53 -11.26
CA TYR A 83 -0.15 -8.25 -10.95
C TYR A 83 -1.14 -7.22 -10.38
N VAL A 84 -2.42 -7.24 -10.78
CA VAL A 84 -3.43 -6.33 -10.21
C VAL A 84 -3.75 -6.62 -8.75
N LEU A 85 -3.67 -7.89 -8.33
CA LEU A 85 -3.95 -8.31 -6.94
C LEU A 85 -2.77 -8.06 -5.99
N TYR A 86 -1.56 -8.06 -6.53
CA TYR A 86 -0.33 -7.88 -5.75
C TYR A 86 -0.28 -6.57 -4.93
N PRO A 87 -0.56 -5.37 -5.48
CA PRO A 87 -0.52 -4.13 -4.70
C PRO A 87 -1.56 -4.10 -3.58
N GLU A 88 -2.70 -4.77 -3.74
CA GLU A 88 -3.73 -4.86 -2.69
C GLU A 88 -3.25 -5.72 -1.52
N ILE A 89 -2.58 -6.84 -1.80
CA ILE A 89 -1.98 -7.69 -0.75
C ILE A 89 -0.91 -6.91 0.03
N LEU A 90 -0.03 -6.19 -0.68
CA LEU A 90 0.97 -5.33 -0.03
C LEU A 90 0.32 -4.25 0.84
N LYS A 91 -0.81 -3.67 0.43
CA LYS A 91 -1.54 -2.66 1.24
C LYS A 91 -2.04 -3.26 2.55
N ILE A 92 -2.59 -4.47 2.52
CA ILE A 92 -3.05 -5.19 3.73
C ILE A 92 -1.86 -5.45 4.66
N PHE A 93 -0.75 -5.93 4.12
CA PHE A 93 0.47 -6.19 4.89
C PHE A 93 1.01 -4.91 5.55
N THR A 94 1.12 -3.83 4.78
CA THR A 94 1.58 -2.53 5.28
C THR A 94 0.69 -2.01 6.41
N ALA A 95 -0.63 -2.11 6.24
CA ALA A 95 -1.57 -1.66 7.27
C ALA A 95 -1.44 -2.47 8.56
N CYS A 96 -1.19 -3.78 8.47
CA CYS A 96 -0.92 -4.61 9.64
C CYS A 96 0.33 -4.12 10.40
N VAL A 97 1.44 -3.87 9.70
CA VAL A 97 2.68 -3.38 10.30
C VAL A 97 2.47 -2.02 10.98
N ILE A 98 1.85 -1.07 10.30
CA ILE A 98 1.55 0.27 10.86
C ILE A 98 0.65 0.15 12.10
N GLY A 99 -0.37 -0.69 12.03
CA GLY A 99 -1.28 -0.93 13.14
C GLY A 99 -0.59 -1.51 14.37
N VAL A 100 0.32 -2.47 14.19
CA VAL A 100 1.15 -3.02 15.29
C VAL A 100 2.03 -1.93 15.91
N ILE A 101 2.68 -1.09 15.10
CA ILE A 101 3.49 0.03 15.59
C ILE A 101 2.64 1.00 16.43
N PHE A 102 1.45 1.32 15.93
CA PHE A 102 0.53 2.22 16.60
C PHE A 102 0.09 1.65 17.96
N ILE A 103 -0.27 0.36 18.01
CA ILE A 103 -0.63 -0.33 19.27
C ILE A 103 0.54 -0.32 20.26
N LEU A 104 1.76 -0.65 19.81
CA LEU A 104 2.95 -0.65 20.68
C LEU A 104 3.22 0.75 21.27
N ARG A 105 3.12 1.80 20.45
CA ARG A 105 3.28 3.18 20.91
C ARG A 105 2.20 3.57 21.91
N LEU A 106 0.95 3.22 21.63
CA LEU A 106 -0.17 3.53 22.50
C LEU A 106 -0.08 2.80 23.85
N TYR A 107 0.33 1.53 23.83
CA TYR A 107 0.56 0.74 25.04
C TYR A 107 1.63 1.35 25.94
N SER A 108 2.68 1.92 25.36
CA SER A 108 3.72 2.66 26.09
C SER A 108 3.17 3.91 26.79
N ILE A 109 2.30 4.66 26.11
CA ILE A 109 1.69 5.89 26.65
C ILE A 109 0.70 5.59 27.78
N TYR A 110 -0.09 4.52 27.66
CA TYR A 110 -1.12 4.15 28.64
C TYR A 110 -0.58 3.33 29.83
N ALA A 111 0.69 3.54 30.20
CA ALA A 111 1.35 2.91 31.35
C ALA A 111 1.14 1.38 31.41
N LYS A 112 1.15 0.70 30.26
CA LYS A 112 0.97 -0.75 30.12
C LYS A 112 -0.41 -1.29 30.51
N ASN A 113 -1.49 -0.51 30.40
CA ASN A 113 -2.84 -1.02 30.65
C ASN A 113 -3.28 -2.03 29.58
N VAL A 114 -3.48 -3.29 30.00
CA VAL A 114 -3.82 -4.42 29.12
C VAL A 114 -5.21 -4.28 28.48
N GLY A 115 -6.15 -3.58 29.14
CA GLY A 115 -7.49 -3.36 28.59
C GLY A 115 -7.47 -2.51 27.32
N VAL A 116 -6.61 -1.49 27.28
CA VAL A 116 -6.40 -0.65 26.10
C VAL A 116 -5.79 -1.50 24.97
N LEU A 117 -4.79 -2.33 25.28
CA LEU A 117 -4.17 -3.20 24.29
C LEU A 117 -5.19 -4.12 23.62
N VAL A 118 -6.05 -4.79 24.41
CA VAL A 118 -7.09 -5.68 23.86
C VAL A 118 -8.07 -4.92 22.97
N PHE A 119 -8.53 -3.73 23.39
CA PHE A 119 -9.44 -2.92 22.58
C PHE A 119 -8.85 -2.55 21.21
N PHE A 120 -7.62 -2.04 21.18
CA PHE A 120 -6.98 -1.64 19.92
C PHE A 120 -6.59 -2.84 19.05
N THR A 121 -6.22 -3.99 19.63
CA THR A 121 -5.99 -5.22 18.87
C THR A 121 -7.27 -5.74 18.23
N LEU A 122 -8.41 -5.71 18.94
CA LEU A 122 -9.70 -6.09 18.36
C LEU A 122 -10.11 -5.15 17.22
N MET A 123 -9.88 -3.84 17.38
CA MET A 123 -10.13 -2.86 16.33
C MET A 123 -9.27 -3.12 15.08
N LEU A 124 -7.98 -3.44 15.26
CA LEU A 124 -7.08 -3.81 14.17
C LEU A 124 -7.56 -5.07 13.43
N LEU A 125 -7.98 -6.10 14.18
CA LEU A 125 -8.51 -7.33 13.58
C LEU A 125 -9.79 -7.06 12.78
N GLY A 126 -10.66 -6.17 13.27
CA GLY A 126 -11.82 -5.69 12.54
C GLY A 126 -11.42 -5.01 11.22
N GLU A 127 -10.46 -4.10 11.26
CA GLU A 127 -9.94 -3.43 10.06
C GLU A 127 -9.37 -4.44 9.05
N LEU A 128 -8.53 -5.37 9.48
CA LEU A 128 -7.96 -6.41 8.62
C LEU A 128 -9.06 -7.31 8.04
N GLY A 129 -10.05 -7.68 8.85
CA GLY A 129 -11.20 -8.46 8.41
C GLY A 129 -11.98 -7.76 7.28
N THR A 130 -12.27 -6.46 7.43
CA THR A 130 -12.96 -5.70 6.38
C THR A 130 -12.16 -5.61 5.09
N LYS A 131 -10.83 -5.46 5.16
CA LYS A 131 -9.95 -5.42 3.98
C LYS A 131 -9.90 -6.77 3.26
N ILE A 132 -9.82 -7.88 4.01
CA ILE A 132 -9.82 -9.22 3.44
C ILE A 132 -11.17 -9.55 2.79
N TRP A 133 -12.27 -9.15 3.43
CA TRP A 133 -13.61 -9.31 2.87
C TRP A 133 -13.77 -8.53 1.58
N ALA A 134 -13.42 -7.23 1.57
CA ALA A 134 -13.47 -6.39 0.38
C ALA A 134 -12.57 -6.92 -0.75
N PHE A 135 -11.42 -7.52 -0.42
CA PHE A 135 -10.55 -8.17 -1.40
C PHE A 135 -11.20 -9.41 -2.03
N THR A 136 -11.97 -10.17 -1.25
CA THR A 136 -12.64 -11.39 -1.74
C THR A 136 -13.80 -11.06 -2.68
N ASP A 137 -14.52 -9.96 -2.43
CA ASP A 137 -15.60 -9.46 -3.30
C ASP A 137 -15.09 -8.64 -4.49
N GLY A 138 -13.78 -8.36 -4.57
CA GLY A 138 -13.17 -7.60 -5.65
C GLY A 138 -13.18 -8.33 -6.99
N THR A 139 -14.26 -8.21 -7.76
CA THR A 139 -14.31 -8.71 -9.14
C THR A 139 -13.52 -7.81 -10.09
N MET A 140 -12.74 -8.42 -10.98
CA MET A 140 -11.96 -7.71 -11.99
C MET A 140 -12.90 -7.08 -13.02
N LEU A 141 -12.72 -5.78 -13.29
CA LEU A 141 -13.38 -5.12 -14.42
C LEU A 141 -12.90 -5.77 -15.73
N GLN A 142 -13.80 -6.49 -16.41
CA GLN A 142 -13.52 -7.01 -17.74
C GLN A 142 -13.68 -5.88 -18.76
N LEU A 143 -12.55 -5.30 -19.20
CA LEU A 143 -12.57 -4.35 -20.31
C LEU A 143 -12.81 -5.09 -21.64
N PRO A 144 -13.65 -4.55 -22.53
CA PRO A 144 -13.81 -5.09 -23.88
C PRO A 144 -12.50 -5.00 -24.68
N PRO A 145 -12.24 -5.97 -25.57
CA PRO A 145 -11.00 -5.98 -26.37
C PRO A 145 -11.01 -4.80 -27.36
N GLY A 146 -10.08 -3.85 -27.19
CA GLY A 146 -9.92 -2.73 -28.13
C GLY A 146 -9.55 -1.38 -27.51
N THR A 147 -9.49 -1.25 -26.18
CA THR A 147 -8.97 -0.04 -25.52
C THR A 147 -7.44 -0.12 -25.35
N PRO A 148 -6.68 0.93 -25.71
CA PRO A 148 -5.23 0.99 -25.51
C PRO A 148 -4.79 1.00 -24.03
#